data_AF-A0A645CXW9-F1
#
_entry.id   AF-A0A645CXW9-F1
#
_cell.length_a   1.000
_cell.length_b   1.000
_cell.length_c   1.000
_cell.angle_alpha   90.00
_cell.angle_beta   90.00
_cell.angle_gamma   90.00
#
_symmetry.space_group_name_H-M   'P 1'
#
loop_
_entity.id
_entity.type
_entity.pdbx_description
1 polymer ?
#
loop_
_entity_poly.entity_id
_entity_poly.type
_entity_poly.pdbx_seq_one_letter_code
_entity_poly.pdbx_strand_id
1 'polypeptide(L)'
;MLMTGKSPNLYPVTIQKHNGNYNIAYLRLEFFRNNDGKIGLNLYYPIDISETFEKPFYGYTFSKSEQSILLKTGNLGKVINLIHPYNGSEHPCFVSLDPVTNYLAAMESKHLQIPEMIYGVNIEDKHKAALKEGKMIRLEGMRDDKGNTFSGFVQVNANVLSLEVMSDYDIRIGNLNVDKLAVPTHYRDQVIPPISQKELCEGRTIRMSGENGSNPIYIRMNFSTGQPEYSKVLTEEISKKPLSQKRVSNFKI
;
A
#
# COMPACT_ATOMS: atom_id res chain seq x y z
N MET A 1 5.65 -21.43 -6.75
CA MET A 1 6.69 -20.51 -7.27
C MET A 1 6.27 -19.11 -6.88
N LEU A 2 7.12 -18.29 -6.24
CA LEU A 2 6.78 -16.88 -5.99
C LEU A 2 6.65 -16.23 -7.38
N MET A 3 5.42 -15.99 -7.83
CA MET A 3 5.15 -15.59 -9.22
C MET A 3 5.72 -14.21 -9.55
N THR A 4 5.96 -13.36 -8.53
CA THR A 4 6.56 -12.03 -8.66
C THR A 4 7.16 -11.61 -7.32
N GLY A 5 8.49 -11.59 -7.23
CA GLY A 5 9.22 -10.83 -6.20
C GLY A 5 9.34 -11.41 -4.79
N LYS A 6 9.71 -10.51 -3.86
CA LYS A 6 9.99 -10.77 -2.45
C LYS A 6 8.83 -11.46 -1.72
N SER A 7 9.15 -12.42 -0.83
CA SER A 7 8.22 -13.13 0.04
C SER A 7 7.22 -12.20 0.73
N PRO A 8 5.95 -12.58 0.95
CA PRO A 8 4.93 -11.65 1.44
C PRO A 8 5.18 -11.17 2.87
N ASN A 9 5.80 -12.03 3.69
CA ASN A 9 6.11 -11.79 5.09
C ASN A 9 7.62 -11.92 5.33
N LEU A 10 8.05 -11.51 6.53
CA LEU A 10 9.37 -11.81 7.05
C LEU A 10 9.42 -13.27 7.51
N TYR A 11 10.48 -13.96 7.12
CA TYR A 11 10.75 -15.33 7.53
C TYR A 11 11.97 -15.36 8.45
N PRO A 12 11.93 -16.14 9.54
CA PRO A 12 13.10 -16.34 10.39
C PRO A 12 14.17 -17.10 9.61
N VAL A 13 15.37 -16.56 9.58
CA VAL A 13 16.57 -17.16 9.01
C VAL A 13 17.63 -17.26 10.10
N THR A 14 18.11 -18.48 10.32
CA THR A 14 19.19 -18.75 11.26
C THR A 14 20.52 -18.57 10.56
N ILE A 15 21.32 -17.62 11.02
CA ILE A 15 22.65 -17.32 10.48
C ILE A 15 23.68 -17.80 11.48
N GLN A 16 24.47 -18.81 11.08
CA GLN A 16 25.60 -19.27 11.87
C GLN A 16 26.78 -18.32 11.69
N LYS A 17 27.32 -17.83 12.80
CA LYS A 17 28.55 -17.03 12.84
C LYS A 17 29.77 -17.95 12.78
N HIS A 18 30.90 -17.40 12.36
CA HIS A 18 32.19 -18.10 12.34
C HIS A 18 32.62 -18.68 13.69
N ASN A 19 32.16 -18.10 14.81
CA ASN A 19 32.45 -18.59 16.16
C ASN A 19 31.48 -19.68 16.65
N GLY A 20 30.63 -20.22 15.78
CA GLY A 20 29.67 -21.28 16.11
C GLY A 20 28.35 -20.80 16.73
N ASN A 21 28.24 -19.51 17.09
CA ASN A 21 27.00 -18.94 17.60
C ASN A 21 26.00 -18.67 16.48
N TYR A 22 24.71 -18.64 16.82
CA TYR A 22 23.63 -18.36 15.87
C TYR A 22 23.00 -17.00 16.13
N ASN A 23 22.63 -16.31 15.05
CA ASN A 23 21.69 -15.21 15.08
C ASN A 23 20.40 -15.63 14.37
N ILE A 24 19.26 -15.12 14.83
CA ILE A 24 18.00 -15.21 14.09
C ILE A 24 17.71 -13.84 13.50
N ALA A 25 17.52 -13.77 12.19
CA ALA A 25 17.07 -12.57 11.48
C ALA A 25 15.70 -12.82 10.85
N TYR A 26 14.87 -11.79 10.76
CA TYR A 26 13.57 -11.86 10.09
C TYR A 26 13.68 -11.11 8.77
N LEU A 27 13.60 -11.84 7.65
CA LEU A 27 13.98 -11.35 6.33
C LEU A 27 12.88 -11.60 5.30
N ARG A 28 12.73 -10.69 4.32
CA ARG A 28 12.05 -11.01 3.06
C ARG A 28 13.02 -11.69 2.11
N LEU A 29 12.54 -12.71 1.42
CA LEU A 29 13.32 -13.55 0.52
C LEU A 29 12.91 -13.27 -0.92
N GLU A 30 13.85 -13.06 -1.82
CA GLU A 30 13.55 -12.95 -3.25
C GLU A 30 14.44 -13.90 -4.04
N PHE A 31 13.81 -14.82 -4.76
CA PHE A 31 14.51 -15.65 -5.71
C PHE A 31 14.60 -14.92 -7.05
N PHE A 32 15.77 -14.95 -7.66
CA PHE A 32 16.00 -14.38 -8.98
C PHE A 32 16.75 -15.37 -9.86
N ARG A 33 16.61 -15.25 -11.17
CA ARG A 33 17.33 -16.09 -12.12
C ARG A 33 18.52 -15.31 -12.67
N ASN A 34 19.71 -15.87 -12.51
CA ASN A 34 20.94 -15.33 -13.06
C ASN A 34 20.98 -15.52 -14.58
N ASN A 35 21.87 -14.77 -15.24
CA ASN A 35 22.14 -14.90 -16.68
C ASN A 35 22.61 -16.32 -17.08
N ASP A 36 23.18 -17.08 -16.15
CA ASP A 36 23.61 -18.48 -16.35
C ASP A 36 22.47 -19.49 -16.10
N GLY A 37 21.24 -19.02 -15.87
CA GLY A 37 20.06 -19.85 -15.66
C GLY A 37 19.90 -20.40 -14.24
N LYS A 38 20.88 -20.21 -13.35
CA LYS A 38 20.80 -20.60 -11.93
C LYS A 38 19.88 -19.69 -11.15
N ILE A 39 19.38 -20.20 -10.02
CA ILE A 39 18.53 -19.43 -9.09
C ILE A 39 19.43 -18.85 -8.00
N GLY A 40 19.42 -17.53 -7.88
CA GLY A 40 19.99 -16.78 -6.75
C GLY A 40 18.92 -16.47 -5.69
N LEU A 41 19.38 -16.03 -4.52
CA LEU A 41 18.53 -15.61 -3.41
C LEU A 41 19.03 -14.27 -2.85
N ASN A 42 18.18 -13.25 -2.91
CA ASN A 42 18.37 -11.99 -2.22
C ASN A 42 17.68 -12.03 -0.85
N LEU A 43 18.32 -11.44 0.14
CA LEU A 43 17.86 -11.34 1.52
C LEU A 43 17.65 -9.87 1.89
N TYR A 44 16.42 -9.50 2.25
CA TYR A 44 16.06 -8.13 2.64
C TYR A 44 15.67 -8.09 4.10
N TYR A 45 16.51 -7.48 4.94
CA TYR A 45 16.15 -7.13 6.32
C TYR A 45 15.41 -5.79 6.33
N PRO A 46 14.54 -5.50 7.32
CA PRO A 46 14.00 -4.15 7.47
C PRO A 46 15.09 -3.14 7.84
N ILE A 47 15.13 -2.01 7.14
CA ILE A 47 15.98 -0.85 7.48
C ILE A 47 15.16 0.25 8.14
N ASP A 48 15.81 1.18 8.84
CA ASP A 48 15.12 2.38 9.30
C ASP A 48 14.66 3.20 8.08
N ILE A 49 13.47 3.80 8.16
CA ILE A 49 12.91 4.58 7.07
C ILE A 49 13.76 5.83 6.77
N SER A 50 14.48 6.35 7.76
CA SER A 50 15.44 7.44 7.57
C SER A 50 16.57 7.06 6.61
N GLU A 51 17.04 5.82 6.64
CA GLU A 51 18.11 5.29 5.78
C GLU A 51 17.69 5.19 4.30
N THR A 52 16.39 5.07 4.04
CA THR A 52 15.82 4.78 2.70
C THR A 52 16.20 5.84 1.66
N PHE A 53 16.29 7.10 2.08
CA PHE A 53 16.51 8.24 1.19
C PHE A 53 17.86 8.93 1.40
N GLU A 54 18.76 8.36 2.21
CA GLU A 54 20.08 8.95 2.49
C GLU A 54 21.00 8.94 1.26
N LYS A 55 20.85 7.94 0.39
CA LYS A 55 21.68 7.75 -0.80
C LYS A 55 20.84 7.86 -2.06
N PRO A 56 21.43 8.36 -3.18
CA PRO A 56 20.76 8.32 -4.47
C PRO A 56 20.35 6.89 -4.84
N PHE A 57 19.12 6.72 -5.30
CA PHE A 57 18.60 5.44 -5.75
C PHE A 57 18.83 5.34 -7.26
N TYR A 58 19.78 4.49 -7.66
CA TYR A 58 20.15 4.31 -9.08
C TYR A 58 20.40 5.63 -9.82
N GLY A 59 21.16 6.52 -9.19
CA GLY A 59 21.49 7.84 -9.74
C GLY A 59 20.44 8.93 -9.53
N TYR A 60 19.27 8.61 -8.97
CA TYR A 60 18.19 9.57 -8.72
C TYR A 60 18.12 9.99 -7.25
N THR A 61 18.03 11.30 -6.99
CA THR A 61 17.85 11.86 -5.65
C THR A 61 16.43 12.39 -5.50
N PHE A 62 15.64 11.80 -4.59
CA PHE A 62 14.27 12.22 -4.35
C PHE A 62 14.20 13.53 -3.57
N SER A 63 13.39 14.47 -4.06
CA SER A 63 13.00 15.67 -3.31
C SER A 63 12.19 15.30 -2.06
N LYS A 64 12.11 16.21 -1.09
CA LYS A 64 11.26 16.02 0.11
C LYS A 64 9.79 15.77 -0.22
N SER A 65 9.29 16.35 -1.31
CA SER A 65 7.92 16.11 -1.78
C SER A 65 7.73 14.66 -2.26
N GLU A 66 8.68 14.12 -3.01
CA GLU A 66 8.64 12.75 -3.52
C GLU A 66 8.86 11.72 -2.41
N GLN A 67 9.78 12.01 -1.48
CA GLN A 67 9.93 11.20 -0.26
C GLN A 67 8.61 11.14 0.49
N SER A 68 7.93 12.27 0.68
CA SER A 68 6.61 12.30 1.32
C SER A 68 5.58 11.48 0.53
N ILE A 69 5.53 11.58 -0.80
CA ILE A 69 4.62 10.77 -1.63
C ILE A 69 4.87 9.27 -1.44
N LEU A 70 6.13 8.84 -1.50
CA LEU A 70 6.53 7.43 -1.32
C LEU A 70 6.18 6.90 0.07
N LEU A 71 6.43 7.70 1.11
CA LEU A 71 6.10 7.35 2.50
C LEU A 71 4.59 7.20 2.71
N LYS A 72 3.82 8.05 2.05
CA LYS A 72 2.36 8.11 2.19
C LYS A 72 1.67 7.02 1.37
N THR A 73 2.02 6.92 0.11
CA THR A 73 1.25 6.12 -0.86
C THR A 73 1.95 4.81 -1.25
N GLY A 74 3.21 4.64 -0.86
CA GLY A 74 4.04 3.54 -1.31
C GLY A 74 4.49 3.62 -2.77
N ASN A 75 3.94 4.54 -3.59
CA ASN A 75 4.15 4.60 -5.04
C ASN A 75 4.46 6.03 -5.49
N LEU A 76 5.51 6.25 -6.28
CA LEU A 76 5.98 7.61 -6.61
C LEU A 76 4.96 8.47 -7.38
N GLY A 77 4.03 7.86 -8.14
CA GLY A 77 3.04 8.62 -8.91
C GLY A 77 3.49 9.13 -10.27
N LYS A 78 4.72 8.81 -10.66
CA LYS A 78 5.29 9.17 -11.97
C LYS A 78 6.38 8.20 -12.39
N VAL A 79 6.72 8.25 -13.67
CA VAL A 79 7.93 7.63 -14.24
C VAL A 79 9.11 8.56 -14.06
N ILE A 80 10.25 8.02 -13.63
CA ILE A 80 11.54 8.72 -13.55
C ILE A 80 12.61 7.89 -14.26
N ASN A 81 13.65 8.55 -14.75
CA ASN A 81 14.78 7.82 -15.32
C ASN A 81 15.74 7.37 -14.22
N LEU A 82 16.14 6.10 -14.28
CA LEU A 82 17.11 5.49 -13.38
C LEU A 82 18.28 4.90 -14.16
N ILE A 83 19.47 4.94 -13.57
CA ILE A 83 20.69 4.37 -14.13
C ILE A 83 20.77 2.90 -13.72
N HIS A 84 20.77 2.01 -14.70
CA HIS A 84 20.86 0.59 -14.46
C HIS A 84 22.22 0.22 -13.84
N PRO A 85 22.26 -0.46 -12.69
CA PRO A 85 23.45 -0.57 -11.86
C PRO A 85 24.59 -1.39 -12.48
N TYR A 86 24.30 -2.23 -13.48
CA TYR A 86 25.29 -3.13 -14.07
C TYR A 86 25.95 -2.60 -15.35
N ASN A 87 25.21 -1.85 -16.17
CA ASN A 87 25.67 -1.43 -17.51
C ASN A 87 25.63 0.11 -17.69
N GLY A 88 25.14 0.86 -16.69
CA GLY A 88 25.08 2.31 -16.73
C GLY A 88 24.03 2.90 -17.68
N SER A 89 23.19 2.09 -18.33
CA SER A 89 22.15 2.60 -19.23
C SER A 89 21.01 3.25 -18.45
N GLU A 90 20.45 4.32 -19.01
CA GLU A 90 19.33 5.04 -18.40
C GLU A 90 17.99 4.48 -18.91
N HIS A 91 17.08 4.17 -17.99
CA HIS A 91 15.76 3.63 -18.31
C HIS A 91 14.63 4.35 -17.57
N PRO A 92 13.48 4.57 -18.24
CA PRO A 92 12.28 5.09 -17.58
C PRO A 92 11.66 4.02 -16.68
N CYS A 93 11.54 4.31 -15.39
CA CYS A 93 11.14 3.39 -14.35
C CYS A 93 10.03 3.95 -13.45
N PHE A 94 9.15 3.06 -12.99
CA PHE A 94 8.30 3.27 -11.82
C PHE A 94 9.09 2.99 -10.55
N VAL A 95 8.76 3.69 -9.46
CA VAL A 95 9.38 3.47 -8.14
C VAL A 95 8.32 3.31 -7.07
N SER A 96 8.51 2.31 -6.21
CA SER A 96 7.68 2.05 -5.03
C SER A 96 8.52 1.76 -3.80
N LEU A 97 7.98 2.05 -2.62
CA LEU A 97 8.54 1.73 -1.32
C LEU A 97 7.98 0.38 -0.85
N ASP A 98 8.86 -0.53 -0.42
CA ASP A 98 8.45 -1.77 0.24
C ASP A 98 8.04 -1.46 1.69
N PRO A 99 6.75 -1.56 2.06
CA PRO A 99 6.28 -1.18 3.41
C PRO A 99 6.77 -2.13 4.51
N VAL A 100 7.36 -3.28 4.16
CA VAL A 100 7.85 -4.26 5.14
C VAL A 100 9.33 -4.07 5.42
N THR A 101 10.12 -3.71 4.40
CA THR A 101 11.58 -3.62 4.52
C THR A 101 12.12 -2.21 4.41
N ASN A 102 11.29 -1.25 4.00
CA ASN A 102 11.65 0.13 3.66
C ASN A 102 12.62 0.27 2.47
N TYR A 103 12.85 -0.81 1.70
CA TYR A 103 13.62 -0.70 0.46
C TYR A 103 12.79 -0.10 -0.67
N LEU A 104 13.41 0.76 -1.47
CA LEU A 104 12.87 1.16 -2.75
C LEU A 104 12.98 0.02 -3.77
N ALA A 105 11.98 -0.09 -4.62
CA ALA A 105 11.92 -1.01 -5.75
C ALA A 105 11.69 -0.22 -7.04
N ALA A 106 12.32 -0.67 -8.12
CA ALA A 106 12.17 -0.08 -9.45
C ALA A 106 11.61 -1.13 -10.43
N MET A 107 10.75 -0.67 -11.34
CA MET A 107 10.28 -1.46 -12.46
C MET A 107 10.42 -0.62 -13.74
N GLU A 108 11.16 -1.12 -14.72
CA GLU A 108 11.21 -0.45 -16.03
C GLU A 108 9.80 -0.36 -16.65
N SER A 109 9.48 0.79 -17.21
CA SER A 109 8.15 1.08 -17.73
C SER A 109 7.71 0.15 -18.85
N LYS A 110 8.67 -0.38 -19.63
CA LYS A 110 8.43 -1.37 -20.69
C LYS A 110 7.84 -2.69 -20.19
N HIS A 111 7.95 -2.98 -18.88
CA HIS A 111 7.41 -4.20 -18.28
C HIS A 111 5.99 -4.05 -17.75
N LEU A 112 5.42 -2.84 -17.75
CA LEU A 112 4.05 -2.64 -17.31
C LEU A 112 3.06 -3.33 -18.26
N GLN A 113 2.27 -4.23 -17.69
CA GLN A 113 1.11 -4.83 -18.35
C GLN A 113 -0.16 -4.24 -17.76
N ILE A 114 -1.01 -3.66 -18.61
CA ILE A 114 -2.32 -3.12 -18.22
C ILE A 114 -3.40 -4.02 -18.84
N PRO A 115 -4.26 -4.67 -18.03
CA PRO A 115 -5.32 -5.50 -18.55
C PRO A 115 -6.45 -4.65 -19.15
N GLU A 116 -7.26 -5.27 -20.02
CA GLU A 116 -8.47 -4.65 -20.55
C GLU A 116 -9.55 -4.43 -19.48
N MET A 117 -9.56 -5.25 -18.44
CA MET A 117 -10.49 -5.17 -17.32
C MET A 117 -9.79 -5.35 -15.97
N ILE A 118 -10.26 -4.61 -14.97
CA ILE A 118 -9.86 -4.76 -13.57
C ILE A 118 -11.13 -4.93 -12.74
N TYR A 119 -11.26 -6.07 -12.05
CA TYR A 119 -12.44 -6.40 -11.23
C TYR A 119 -13.79 -6.18 -11.95
N GLY A 120 -13.86 -6.53 -13.24
CA GLY A 120 -15.06 -6.41 -14.07
C GLY A 120 -15.31 -5.01 -14.66
N VAL A 121 -14.42 -4.04 -14.43
CA VAL A 121 -14.50 -2.68 -15.00
C VAL A 121 -13.54 -2.56 -16.17
N ASN A 122 -14.02 -2.07 -17.32
CA ASN A 122 -13.19 -1.82 -18.50
C ASN A 122 -12.21 -0.66 -18.28
N ILE A 123 -10.98 -0.82 -18.74
CA ILE A 123 -9.93 0.21 -18.66
C ILE A 123 -9.91 1.01 -19.95
N GLU A 124 -10.47 2.22 -19.90
CA GLU A 124 -10.45 3.18 -21.01
C GLU A 124 -9.03 3.65 -21.37
N ASP A 125 -8.84 4.14 -22.60
CA ASP A 125 -7.53 4.63 -23.08
C ASP A 125 -6.96 5.76 -22.20
N LYS A 126 -7.81 6.63 -21.67
CA LYS A 126 -7.41 7.68 -20.72
C LYS A 126 -6.80 7.09 -19.44
N HIS A 127 -7.35 5.98 -18.96
CA HIS A 127 -6.85 5.26 -17.79
C HIS A 127 -5.52 4.56 -18.11
N LYS A 128 -5.43 3.91 -19.28
CA LYS A 128 -4.19 3.29 -19.76
C LYS A 128 -3.06 4.32 -19.88
N ALA A 129 -3.34 5.50 -20.44
CA ALA A 129 -2.38 6.59 -20.56
C ALA A 129 -1.89 7.07 -19.18
N ALA A 130 -2.81 7.33 -18.25
CA ALA A 130 -2.47 7.75 -16.89
C ALA A 130 -1.60 6.71 -16.16
N LEU A 131 -1.95 5.42 -16.24
CA LEU A 131 -1.16 4.34 -15.64
C LEU A 131 0.24 4.21 -16.26
N LYS A 132 0.37 4.38 -17.59
CA LYS A 132 1.67 4.40 -18.28
C LYS A 132 2.56 5.55 -17.82
N GLU A 133 1.98 6.67 -17.43
CA GLU A 133 2.70 7.80 -16.81
C GLU A 133 2.98 7.59 -15.32
N GLY A 134 2.49 6.51 -14.71
CA GLY A 134 2.66 6.17 -13.29
C GLY A 134 1.63 6.81 -12.37
N LYS A 135 0.67 7.53 -12.95
CA LYS A 135 -0.41 8.20 -12.22
C LYS A 135 -1.42 7.19 -11.71
N MET A 136 -2.09 7.58 -10.65
CA MET A 136 -3.21 6.86 -10.07
C MET A 136 -4.49 7.16 -10.85
N ILE A 137 -5.31 6.14 -11.07
CA ILE A 137 -6.66 6.28 -11.64
C ILE A 137 -7.71 5.88 -10.61
N ARG A 138 -8.94 6.38 -10.75
CA ARG A 138 -10.08 5.91 -9.97
C ARG A 138 -10.95 4.99 -10.82
N LEU A 139 -11.36 3.86 -10.26
CA LEU A 139 -12.34 2.97 -10.84
C LEU A 139 -13.53 2.80 -9.88
N GLU A 140 -14.73 2.76 -10.44
CA GLU A 140 -15.99 2.60 -9.72
C GLU A 140 -16.74 1.38 -10.25
N GLY A 141 -17.61 0.80 -9.44
CA GLY A 141 -18.38 -0.38 -9.82
C GLY A 141 -17.56 -1.68 -9.97
N MET A 142 -16.36 -1.73 -9.39
CA MET A 142 -15.56 -2.95 -9.33
C MET A 142 -16.28 -4.01 -8.50
N ARG A 143 -16.13 -5.29 -8.86
CA ARG A 143 -16.78 -6.41 -8.17
C ARG A 143 -15.76 -7.42 -7.66
N ASP A 144 -15.83 -7.75 -6.37
CA ASP A 144 -14.98 -8.78 -5.76
C ASP A 144 -15.45 -10.21 -6.11
N ASP A 145 -14.65 -11.21 -5.74
CA ASP A 145 -14.98 -12.63 -5.97
C ASP A 145 -16.29 -13.08 -5.28
N LYS A 146 -16.81 -12.28 -4.34
CA LYS A 146 -18.05 -12.54 -3.60
C LYS A 146 -19.25 -11.78 -4.18
N GLY A 147 -19.05 -11.00 -5.24
CA GLY A 147 -20.10 -10.21 -5.88
C GLY A 147 -20.32 -8.82 -5.29
N ASN A 148 -19.57 -8.42 -4.26
CA ASN A 148 -19.72 -7.10 -3.65
C ASN A 148 -19.14 -6.03 -4.56
N THR A 149 -19.88 -4.94 -4.74
CA THR A 149 -19.42 -3.76 -5.47
C THR A 149 -18.58 -2.84 -4.58
N PHE A 150 -17.51 -2.30 -5.14
CA PHE A 150 -16.65 -1.31 -4.48
C PHE A 150 -16.03 -0.35 -5.49
N SER A 151 -15.50 0.76 -4.99
CA SER A 151 -14.67 1.70 -5.72
C SER A 151 -13.27 1.72 -5.13
N GLY A 152 -12.30 2.13 -5.93
CA GLY A 152 -10.92 2.22 -5.49
C GLY A 152 -10.04 2.93 -6.48
N PHE A 153 -8.79 3.06 -6.09
CA PHE A 153 -7.73 3.65 -6.88
C PHE A 153 -6.82 2.55 -7.41
N VAL A 154 -6.37 2.69 -8.65
CA VAL A 154 -5.43 1.76 -9.27
C VAL A 154 -4.17 2.51 -9.62
N GLN A 155 -3.01 1.93 -9.29
CA GLN A 155 -1.71 2.50 -9.61
C GLN A 155 -0.67 1.41 -9.85
N VAL A 156 0.38 1.73 -10.59
CA VAL A 156 1.55 0.85 -10.71
C VAL A 156 2.30 0.76 -9.39
N ASN A 157 2.60 -0.47 -8.95
CA ASN A 157 3.44 -0.77 -7.80
C ASN A 157 4.66 -1.60 -8.24
N ALA A 158 5.82 -0.95 -8.25
CA ALA A 158 7.10 -1.54 -8.66
C ALA A 158 7.62 -2.61 -7.68
N ASN A 159 7.19 -2.60 -6.42
CA ASN A 159 7.59 -3.62 -5.44
C ASN A 159 6.91 -4.98 -5.69
N VAL A 160 5.77 -5.00 -6.39
CA VAL A 160 5.08 -6.23 -6.82
C VAL A 160 5.06 -6.42 -8.33
N LEU A 161 5.70 -5.52 -9.08
CA LEU A 161 5.80 -5.53 -10.54
C LEU A 161 4.43 -5.58 -11.26
N SER A 162 3.42 -4.93 -10.67
CA SER A 162 2.03 -5.04 -11.14
C SER A 162 1.24 -3.77 -10.78
N LEU A 163 0.02 -3.68 -11.28
CA LEU A 163 -0.99 -2.77 -10.75
C LEU A 163 -1.41 -3.22 -9.35
N GLU A 164 -1.60 -2.24 -8.47
CA GLU A 164 -2.17 -2.36 -7.13
C GLU A 164 -3.52 -1.64 -7.10
N VAL A 165 -4.50 -2.24 -6.41
CA VAL A 165 -5.79 -1.61 -6.12
C VAL A 165 -5.81 -1.19 -4.66
N MET A 166 -5.90 0.12 -4.43
CA MET A 166 -5.99 0.76 -3.13
C MET A 166 -7.44 1.18 -2.89
N SER A 167 -7.97 0.85 -1.72
CA SER A 167 -9.27 1.39 -1.31
C SER A 167 -9.15 2.90 -1.03
N ASP A 168 -10.29 3.57 -0.96
CA ASP A 168 -10.31 4.96 -0.51
C ASP A 168 -9.72 5.09 0.89
N TYR A 169 -9.78 4.04 1.71
CA TYR A 169 -9.18 4.01 3.03
C TYR A 169 -7.65 4.02 2.95
N ASP A 170 -7.07 3.20 2.07
CA ASP A 170 -5.61 3.12 1.92
C ASP A 170 -5.03 4.47 1.46
N ILE A 171 -5.68 5.13 0.50
CA ILE A 171 -5.30 6.49 0.06
C ILE A 171 -5.46 7.52 1.19
N ARG A 172 -6.49 7.38 2.02
CA ARG A 172 -6.72 8.27 3.16
C ARG A 172 -5.68 8.08 4.26
N ILE A 173 -5.34 6.85 4.64
CA ILE A 173 -4.26 6.54 5.61
C ILE A 173 -2.92 7.05 5.11
N GLY A 174 -2.64 6.89 3.81
CA GLY A 174 -1.44 7.46 3.23
C GLY A 174 -1.36 8.97 3.40
N ASN A 175 -2.45 9.69 3.20
CA ASN A 175 -2.47 11.15 3.29
C ASN A 175 -2.68 11.72 4.71
N LEU A 176 -2.84 10.85 5.70
CA LEU A 176 -3.26 11.19 7.04
C LEU A 176 -2.13 11.83 7.86
N ASN A 177 -2.38 13.03 8.38
CA ASN A 177 -1.61 13.56 9.49
C ASN A 177 -2.35 13.20 10.78
N VAL A 178 -1.94 12.09 11.40
CA VAL A 178 -2.61 11.50 12.57
C VAL A 178 -2.69 12.49 13.73
N ASP A 179 -1.70 13.37 13.86
CA ASP A 179 -1.64 14.40 14.90
C ASP A 179 -2.72 15.50 14.75
N LYS A 180 -3.39 15.56 13.58
CA LYS A 180 -4.48 16.50 13.31
C LYS A 180 -5.88 15.89 13.48
N LEU A 181 -5.98 14.63 13.90
CA LEU A 181 -7.28 13.98 14.12
C LEU A 181 -7.83 14.31 15.50
N ALA A 182 -9.01 14.93 15.53
CA ALA A 182 -9.82 15.13 16.72
C ALA A 182 -10.62 13.86 17.03
N VAL A 183 -9.93 12.76 17.34
CA VAL A 183 -10.58 11.46 17.62
C VAL A 183 -11.43 11.60 18.89
N PRO A 184 -12.75 11.36 18.83
CA PRO A 184 -13.62 11.55 19.97
C PRO A 184 -13.39 10.47 21.03
N THR A 185 -13.21 10.91 22.28
CA THR A 185 -13.13 10.02 23.45
C THR A 185 -14.50 9.74 24.07
N HIS A 186 -15.51 10.54 23.72
CA HIS A 186 -16.87 10.46 24.24
C HIS A 186 -17.89 10.73 23.13
N TYR A 187 -19.08 10.14 23.26
CA TYR A 187 -20.28 10.55 22.56
C TYR A 187 -21.33 10.88 23.61
N ARG A 188 -21.63 12.18 23.77
CA ARG A 188 -22.39 12.68 24.93
C ARG A 188 -21.73 12.19 26.22
N ASP A 189 -22.48 11.57 27.11
CA ASP A 189 -21.99 11.06 28.40
C ASP A 189 -21.41 9.63 28.30
N GLN A 190 -21.48 8.98 27.13
CA GLN A 190 -20.92 7.64 26.92
C GLN A 190 -19.45 7.72 26.51
N VAL A 191 -18.59 7.02 27.25
CA VAL A 191 -17.17 6.85 26.88
C VAL A 191 -17.07 6.01 25.61
N ILE A 192 -16.29 6.47 24.63
CA ILE A 192 -15.91 5.67 23.47
C ILE A 192 -14.70 4.82 23.88
N PRO A 193 -14.80 3.48 23.90
CA PRO A 193 -13.70 2.62 24.35
C PRO A 193 -12.42 2.83 23.53
N PRO A 194 -11.22 2.64 24.11
CA PRO A 194 -9.96 2.80 23.38
C PRO A 194 -9.87 1.96 22.10
N ILE A 195 -10.46 0.76 22.10
CA ILE A 195 -10.53 -0.08 20.90
C ILE A 195 -11.37 0.59 19.80
N SER A 196 -12.49 1.20 20.14
CA SER A 196 -13.34 1.96 19.22
C SER A 196 -12.65 3.25 18.75
N GLN A 197 -11.87 3.91 19.61
CA GLN A 197 -11.03 5.06 19.21
C GLN A 197 -9.96 4.64 18.20
N LYS A 198 -9.31 3.48 18.41
CA LYS A 198 -8.38 2.91 17.44
C LYS A 198 -9.08 2.59 16.11
N GLU A 199 -10.28 2.03 16.17
CA GLU A 199 -11.11 1.79 14.98
C GLU A 199 -11.45 3.09 14.23
N LEU A 200 -11.70 4.20 14.95
CA LEU A 200 -11.91 5.53 14.36
C LEU A 200 -10.65 6.11 13.73
N CYS A 201 -9.48 5.97 14.36
CA CYS A 201 -8.18 6.30 13.75
C CYS A 201 -7.94 5.48 12.47
N GLU A 202 -8.36 4.22 12.49
CA GLU A 202 -8.37 3.30 11.36
C GLU A 202 -9.58 3.50 10.44
N GLY A 203 -10.27 4.64 10.52
CA GLY A 203 -11.33 5.07 9.62
C GLY A 203 -12.56 4.18 9.53
N ARG A 204 -12.68 3.24 10.46
CA ARG A 204 -13.88 2.42 10.61
C ARG A 204 -15.00 3.27 11.20
N THR A 205 -16.21 2.82 10.93
CA THR A 205 -17.40 3.37 11.58
C THR A 205 -17.70 2.55 12.82
N ILE A 206 -17.73 3.19 13.99
CA ILE A 206 -18.15 2.55 15.24
C ILE A 206 -19.64 2.80 15.46
N ARG A 207 -20.32 1.86 16.10
CA ARG A 207 -21.72 1.97 16.48
C ARG A 207 -21.82 2.19 17.99
N MET A 208 -22.45 3.28 18.41
CA MET A 208 -22.77 3.57 19.80
C MET A 208 -24.28 3.46 20.02
N SER A 209 -24.68 3.07 21.22
CA SER A 209 -26.10 2.98 21.60
C SER A 209 -26.71 4.38 21.68
N GLY A 210 -27.92 4.55 21.13
CA GLY A 210 -28.72 5.75 21.37
C GLY A 210 -29.22 5.79 22.81
N GLU A 211 -29.36 6.98 23.39
CA GLU A 211 -29.91 7.15 24.75
C GLU A 211 -31.40 6.79 24.80
N ASN A 212 -31.86 6.23 25.92
CA ASN A 212 -33.28 6.03 26.24
C ASN A 212 -34.11 5.33 25.13
N GLY A 213 -33.53 4.32 24.46
CA GLY A 213 -34.21 3.58 23.39
C GLY A 213 -34.18 4.26 22.01
N SER A 214 -33.43 5.35 21.87
CA SER A 214 -33.19 6.00 20.57
C SER A 214 -32.42 5.09 19.61
N ASN A 215 -32.60 5.32 18.31
CA ASN A 215 -31.82 4.66 17.27
C ASN A 215 -30.30 4.80 17.51
N PRO A 216 -29.51 3.77 17.18
CA PRO A 216 -28.07 3.81 17.34
C PRO A 216 -27.45 4.95 16.53
N ILE A 217 -26.33 5.47 17.04
CA ILE A 217 -25.51 6.44 16.29
C ILE A 217 -24.29 5.72 15.73
N TYR A 218 -23.91 6.12 14.53
CA TYR A 218 -22.71 5.68 13.84
C TYR A 218 -21.73 6.83 13.81
N ILE A 219 -20.51 6.59 14.30
CA ILE A 219 -19.45 7.59 14.40
C ILE A 219 -18.33 7.18 13.45
N ARG A 220 -17.85 8.12 12.66
CA ARG A 220 -16.72 7.92 11.74
C ARG A 220 -15.87 9.19 11.72
N MET A 221 -14.56 9.07 11.52
CA MET A 221 -13.73 10.25 11.25
C MET A 221 -13.90 10.75 9.82
N ASN A 222 -14.18 12.05 9.67
CA ASN A 222 -13.96 12.77 8.43
C ASN A 222 -12.49 13.16 8.37
N PHE A 223 -11.73 12.44 7.55
CA PHE A 223 -10.29 12.66 7.41
C PHE A 223 -9.90 13.88 6.57
N SER A 224 -10.85 14.47 5.84
CA SER A 224 -10.61 15.74 5.14
C SER A 224 -10.63 16.93 6.10
N THR A 225 -11.45 16.86 7.15
CA THR A 225 -11.56 17.90 8.18
C THR A 225 -10.81 17.57 9.47
N GLY A 226 -10.45 16.29 9.67
CA GLY A 226 -9.91 15.78 10.93
C GLY A 226 -10.94 15.64 12.04
N GLN A 227 -12.22 15.84 11.76
CA GLN A 227 -13.31 15.86 12.77
C GLN A 227 -14.19 14.60 12.68
N PRO A 228 -14.83 14.15 13.77
CA PRO A 228 -15.80 13.08 13.72
C PRO A 228 -17.14 13.51 13.10
N GLU A 229 -17.75 12.61 12.35
CA GLU A 229 -19.10 12.69 11.82
C GLU A 229 -20.00 11.69 12.53
N TYR A 230 -21.24 12.10 12.76
CA TYR A 230 -22.25 11.34 13.49
C TYR A 230 -23.49 11.15 12.61
N SER A 231 -23.88 9.91 12.37
CA SER A 231 -25.03 9.57 11.53
C SER A 231 -26.00 8.64 12.26
N LYS A 232 -27.31 8.87 12.08
CA LYS A 232 -28.38 7.99 12.57
C LYS A 232 -28.66 6.80 11.66
N VAL A 233 -28.12 6.84 10.45
CA VAL A 233 -28.17 5.75 9.48
C VAL A 233 -26.77 5.18 9.39
N LEU A 234 -26.65 3.86 9.42
CA LEU A 234 -25.40 3.24 9.00
C LEU A 234 -25.26 3.59 7.53
N THR A 235 -24.43 4.59 7.22
CA THR A 235 -23.97 4.81 5.84
C THR A 235 -23.19 3.56 5.48
N GLU A 236 -23.88 2.56 4.94
CA GLU A 236 -23.32 1.25 4.59
C GLU A 236 -22.38 1.31 3.39
N GLU A 237 -22.26 2.45 2.72
CA GLU A 237 -21.34 2.60 1.60
C GLU A 237 -20.03 3.25 2.05
N ILE A 238 -19.15 2.42 2.59
CA ILE A 238 -17.74 2.23 2.21
C ILE A 238 -17.15 1.26 3.25
N SER A 239 -17.41 -0.03 2.98
CA SER A 239 -16.66 -1.24 3.38
C SER A 239 -16.01 -1.25 4.77
N LYS A 240 -16.68 -1.93 5.71
CA LYS A 240 -16.02 -2.63 6.83
C LYS A 240 -15.11 -3.73 6.28
N LYS A 241 -13.80 -3.62 6.48
CA LYS A 241 -12.93 -4.76 6.88
C LYS A 241 -11.53 -4.30 7.32
N PRO A 242 -10.98 -4.88 8.40
CA PRO A 242 -9.56 -4.81 8.71
C PRO A 242 -8.74 -5.43 7.57
N LEU A 243 -7.52 -4.92 7.41
CA LEU A 243 -6.44 -5.49 6.61
C LEU A 243 -6.25 -6.99 6.92
N SER A 244 -6.97 -7.87 6.23
CA SER A 244 -6.30 -9.08 5.76
C SER A 244 -5.45 -8.60 4.59
N GLN A 245 -4.13 -8.74 4.70
CA GLN A 245 -3.19 -8.69 3.59
C GLN A 245 -3.74 -9.53 2.43
N LYS A 246 -4.57 -8.95 1.57
CA LYS A 246 -4.83 -9.47 0.24
C LYS A 246 -4.06 -8.55 -0.69
N ARG A 247 -2.74 -8.77 -0.72
CA ARG A 247 -1.99 -8.56 -1.95
C ARG A 247 -2.68 -9.43 -2.99
N VAL A 248 -3.43 -8.82 -3.89
CA VAL A 248 -4.02 -9.51 -5.02
C VAL A 248 -3.17 -9.19 -6.23
N SER A 249 -2.10 -9.97 -6.42
CA SER A 249 -1.46 -10.11 -7.73
C SER A 249 -2.23 -11.20 -8.48
N ASN A 250 -3.42 -10.86 -8.99
CA ASN A 250 -4.16 -11.77 -9.87
C ASN A 250 -3.73 -11.52 -11.32
N PHE A 251 -2.58 -12.06 -11.70
CA PHE A 251 -2.32 -12.40 -13.10
C PHE A 251 -1.97 -13.89 -13.16
N LYS A 252 -2.99 -14.71 -13.46
CA LYS A 252 -2.76 -15.98 -14.13
C LYS A 252 -2.44 -15.63 -15.59
N ILE A 253 -1.23 -15.94 -16.04
CA ILE A 253 -0.96 -16.24 -17.45
C ILE A 253 -1.18 -17.74 -17.60
#